data_AF-A0A841HCQ4-F1
#
_entry.id   AF-A0A841HCQ4-F1
#
_cell.length_a   1.000
_cell.length_b   1.000
_cell.length_c   1.000
_cell.angle_alpha   90.00
_cell.angle_beta   90.00
_cell.angle_gamma   90.00
#
_symmetry.space_group_name_H-M   'P 1'
#
loop_
_entity.id
_entity.type
_entity.pdbx_description
1 polymer ?
#
loop_
_entity_poly.entity_id
_entity_poly.type
_entity_poly.pdbx_seq_one_letter_code
_entity_poly.pdbx_strand_id
1 'polypeptide(L)' 'MVKNTLTDVRNELEEDLRRPLLGYTLLGLTTGISVLATGELLSAAAVPESVVVAGVLLIAGAVPTFTWYVLRKLGL' A
#
# COMPACT_ATOMS: atom_id res chain seq x y z
N MET A 1 2.69 14.15 -26.62
CA MET A 1 2.93 12.72 -26.90
C MET A 1 2.68 11.95 -25.61
N VAL A 2 1.41 11.71 -25.26
CA VAL A 2 0.99 10.98 -24.05
C VAL A 2 1.10 9.50 -24.37
N LYS A 3 2.33 8.97 -24.43
CA LYS A 3 2.52 7.53 -24.49
C LYS A 3 2.20 6.99 -23.09
N ASN A 4 1.01 6.41 -22.99
CA ASN A 4 0.42 5.61 -21.92
C ASN A 4 1.22 5.46 -20.62
N THR A 5 1.16 6.47 -19.75
CA THR A 5 1.62 6.38 -18.36
C THR A 5 1.05 5.16 -17.62
N LEU A 6 -0.18 4.76 -17.97
CA LEU A 6 -0.84 3.55 -17.48
C LEU A 6 -0.17 2.26 -17.95
N THR A 7 0.36 2.22 -19.18
CA THR A 7 1.06 1.04 -19.72
C THR A 7 2.45 0.92 -19.10
N ASP A 8 3.15 2.04 -18.87
CA ASP A 8 4.46 2.02 -18.21
C ASP A 8 4.34 1.58 -16.76
N VAL A 9 3.37 2.12 -16.00
CA VAL A 9 3.07 1.66 -14.63
C VAL A 9 2.68 0.18 -14.60
N ARG A 10 1.86 -0.29 -15.55
CA ARG A 10 1.49 -1.71 -15.65
C ARG A 10 2.70 -2.59 -15.92
N ASN A 11 3.58 -2.21 -16.84
CA ASN A 11 4.76 -2.98 -17.19
C ASN A 11 5.76 -3.02 -16.02
N GLU A 12 5.92 -1.92 -15.29
CA GLU A 12 6.74 -1.86 -14.06
C GLU A 12 6.18 -2.79 -12.97
N LEU A 13 4.86 -2.80 -12.76
CA LEU A 13 4.19 -3.71 -11.85
C LEU A 13 4.35 -5.19 -12.25
N GLU A 14 4.26 -5.51 -13.54
CA GLU A 14 4.49 -6.86 -14.06
C GLU A 14 5.95 -7.32 -13.92
N GLU A 15 6.91 -6.40 -14.06
CA GLU A 15 8.33 -6.68 -13.91
C GLU A 15 8.71 -6.88 -12.44
N ASP A 16 8.13 -6.09 -11.53
CA ASP A 16 8.22 -6.29 -10.08
C ASP A 16 7.62 -7.66 -9.68
N LEU A 17 6.45 -8.02 -10.22
CA LEU A 17 5.81 -9.33 -10.01
C LEU A 17 6.71 -10.52 -10.40
N ARG A 18 7.64 -10.32 -11.34
CA ARG A 18 8.60 -11.36 -11.79
C ARG A 18 9.86 -11.45 -10.93
N ARG A 19 10.13 -10.47 -10.05
CA ARG A 19 11.22 -10.50 -9.06
C ARG A 19 10.65 -10.43 -7.64
N PRO A 20 9.85 -11.42 -7.20
CA PRO A 20 9.36 -11.43 -5.84
C PRO A 20 10.53 -11.73 -4.91
N LEU A 21 10.54 -11.14 -3.72
CA LEU A 21 10.74 -11.86 -2.46
C LEU A 21 10.78 -10.88 -1.28
N LEU A 22 11.49 -9.76 -1.39
CA LEU A 22 11.62 -8.78 -0.30
C LEU A 22 10.60 -7.64 -0.40
N GLY A 23 10.47 -6.99 -1.56
CA GLY A 23 9.57 -5.84 -1.73
C GLY A 23 8.10 -6.15 -1.45
N TYR A 24 7.59 -7.28 -1.98
CA TYR A 24 6.21 -7.72 -1.72
C TYR A 24 5.94 -8.14 -0.28
N THR A 25 6.91 -8.77 0.38
CA THR A 25 6.79 -9.14 1.79
C THR A 25 6.77 -7.90 2.67
N LEU A 26 7.64 -6.91 2.39
CA LEU A 26 7.63 -5.62 3.07
C LEU A 26 6.35 -4.83 2.80
N LEU A 27 5.82 -4.87 1.57
CA LEU A 27 4.53 -4.28 1.23
C LEU A 27 3.39 -4.92 2.01
N GLY A 28 3.33 -6.26 2.06
CA GLY A 28 2.34 -6.99 2.83
C GLY A 28 2.42 -6.69 4.33
N LEU A 29 3.63 -6.69 4.89
CA LEU A 29 3.87 -6.37 6.31
C LEU A 29 3.49 -4.94 6.65
N THR A 30 3.95 -3.96 5.88
CA THR A 30 3.65 -2.54 6.13
C THR A 30 2.16 -2.24 5.99
N THR A 31 1.49 -2.84 5.01
CA THR A 31 0.03 -2.70 4.83
C THR A 31 -0.72 -3.35 5.98
N GLY A 32 -0.40 -4.59 6.34
CA GLY A 32 -1.05 -5.32 7.43
C GLY A 32 -0.90 -4.63 8.78
N ILE A 33 0.32 -4.18 9.12
CA ILE A 33 0.58 -3.43 10.36
C ILE A 33 -0.20 -2.11 10.36
N SER A 34 -0.21 -1.38 9.24
CA SER A 34 -0.88 -0.08 9.18
C SER A 34 -2.40 -0.20 9.28
N VAL A 35 -2.99 -1.21 8.63
CA VAL A 35 -4.42 -1.53 8.74
C VAL A 35 -4.78 -1.87 10.19
N LEU A 36 -3.99 -2.72 10.84
CA LEU A 36 -4.24 -3.16 12.21
C LEU A 36 -4.10 -1.98 13.20
N ALA A 37 -3.01 -1.21 13.10
CA ALA A 37 -2.78 -0.03 13.93
C ALA A 37 -3.86 1.04 13.74
N THR A 38 -4.31 1.29 12.50
CA THR A 38 -5.40 2.25 12.23
C THR A 38 -6.72 1.76 12.81
N GLY A 39 -7.04 0.47 12.64
CA GLY A 39 -8.24 -0.13 13.20
C GLY A 39 -8.29 -0.02 14.72
N GLU A 40 -7.18 -0.33 15.40
CA GLU A 40 -7.07 -0.21 16.85
C GLU A 40 -7.17 1.25 17.31
N LEU A 41 -6.48 2.19 16.66
CA LEU A 41 -6.50 3.61 17.01
C LEU A 41 -7.91 4.22 16.87
N LEU A 42 -8.58 3.96 15.75
CA LEU A 42 -9.92 4.49 15.51
C LEU A 42 -10.96 3.84 16.45
N SER A 43 -10.81 2.54 16.73
CA SER A 43 -11.67 1.84 17.71
C SER A 43 -11.46 2.36 19.13
N ALA A 44 -10.21 2.62 19.53
CA ALA A 44 -9.86 3.19 20.84
C ALA A 44 -10.40 4.62 21.01
N ALA A 45 -10.54 5.38 19.92
CA ALA A 45 -11.15 6.71 19.91
C ALA A 45 -12.70 6.68 19.92
N ALA A 46 -13.32 5.50 20.12
CA ALA A 46 -14.78 5.30 20.11
C ALA A 46 -15.47 5.85 18.86
N VAL A 47 -14.76 5.82 17.73
CA VAL A 47 -15.26 6.29 16.44
C VAL A 47 -16.29 5.28 15.90
N PRO A 48 -17.37 5.72 15.22
CA PRO A 48 -18.34 4.82 14.62
C PRO A 48 -17.68 3.80 13.69
N GLU A 49 -18.14 2.55 13.75
CA GLU A 49 -17.58 1.42 12.99
C GLU A 49 -17.47 1.70 11.49
N SER A 50 -18.45 2.41 10.91
CA SER A 50 -18.43 2.82 9.49
C SER A 50 -17.22 3.71 9.15
N VAL A 51 -16.80 4.58 10.06
CA VAL A 51 -15.64 5.46 9.90
C VAL A 51 -14.34 4.70 10.14
N VAL A 52 -14.33 3.73 11.06
CA VAL A 52 -13.19 2.82 11.25
C VAL A 52 -12.91 2.05 9.95
N VAL A 53 -13.96 1.45 9.37
CA VAL A 53 -13.85 0.69 8.11
C VAL A 53 -13.39 1.59 6.95
N ALA A 54 -13.97 2.78 6.81
CA ALA A 54 -13.56 3.73 5.78
C ALA A 54 -12.10 4.18 5.94
N GLY A 55 -11.66 4.46 7.17
CA GLY A 55 -10.27 4.83 7.47
C GLY A 55 -9.29 3.70 7.18
N VAL A 56 -9.63 2.47 7.56
CA VAL A 56 -8.83 1.29 7.26
C VAL A 56 -8.72 1.05 5.75
N LEU A 57 -9.80 1.19 4.99
CA LEU A 57 -9.78 1.05 3.53
C LEU A 57 -8.89 2.10 2.84
N LEU A 58 -8.93 3.34 3.31
CA LEU A 58 -8.05 4.41 2.80
C LEU A 58 -6.57 4.09 3.07
N ILE A 59 -6.24 3.67 4.29
CA ILE A 59 -4.87 3.29 4.68
C ILE A 59 -4.39 2.07 3.88
N ALA A 60 -5.25 1.07 3.68
CA ALA A 60 -4.94 -0.14 2.92
C ALA A 60 -4.59 0.14 1.45
N GLY A 61 -5.06 1.26 0.87
CA GLY A 61 -4.65 1.70 -0.46
C GLY A 61 -3.41 2.61 -0.45
N ALA A 62 -3.36 3.56 0.49
CA ALA A 62 -2.33 4.61 0.51
C ALA A 62 -0.96 4.09 0.95
N VAL A 63 -0.91 3.26 2.01
CA VAL A 63 0.35 2.75 2.58
C VAL A 63 1.13 1.87 1.61
N PRO A 64 0.56 0.84 0.97
CA PRO A 64 1.32 0.04 0.01
C PRO A 64 1.83 0.87 -1.17
N THR A 65 1.05 1.84 -1.64
CA THR A 65 1.48 2.76 -2.71
C THR A 65 2.71 3.57 -2.29
N PHE A 66 2.70 4.11 -1.08
CA PHE A 66 3.84 4.87 -0.54
C PHE A 66 5.06 3.97 -0.27
N THR A 67 4.87 2.81 0.35
CA THR A 67 5.93 1.83 0.59
C THR A 67 6.58 1.40 -0.73
N TRP A 68 5.78 1.10 -1.76
CA TRP A 68 6.30 0.74 -3.08
C TRP A 68 7.15 1.87 -3.68
N TYR A 69 6.66 3.11 -3.63
CA TYR A 69 7.40 4.26 -4.11
C TYR A 69 8.74 4.46 -3.38
N VAL A 70 8.77 4.27 -2.05
CA VAL A 70 10.00 4.36 -1.25
C VAL A 70 10.97 3.24 -1.60
N LEU A 71 10.50 1.98 -1.67
CA LEU A 71 11.34 0.83 -2.04
C LEU A 71 11.98 1.05 -3.41
N ARG A 72 11.18 1.48 -4.39
CA ARG A 72 11.66 1.81 -5.73
C ARG A 72 12.72 2.92 -5.72
N LYS A 73 12.54 3.98 -4.91
CA LYS A 73 13.55 5.04 -4.77
C LYS A 73 14.86 4.55 -4.15
N LEU A 74 14.81 3.53 -3.31
CA LEU A 74 15.98 2.91 -2.68
C LEU A 74 16.64 1.84 -3.57
N GLY A 75 16.08 1.58 -4.77
CA GLY A 75 16.59 0.57 -5.69
C GLY A 75 16.30 -0.87 -5.25
N LEU A 76 15.29 -1.04 -4.39
CA LEU A 76 14.84 -2.33 -3.83
C LEU A 76 13.57 -2.83 -4.51
#